data_AF-A0A7Y0N141-F1
#
_entry.id   AF-A0A7Y0N141-F1
#
_cell.length_a   1.000
_cell.length_b   1.000
_cell.length_c   1.000
_cell.angle_alpha   90.00
_cell.angle_beta   90.00
_cell.angle_gamma   90.00
#
_symmetry.space_group_name_H-M   'P 1'
#
loop_
_entity.id
_entity.type
_entity.pdbx_description
1 polymer ?
#
loop_
_entity_poly.entity_id
_entity_poly.type
_entity_poly.pdbx_seq_one_letter_code
_entity_poly.pdbx_strand_id
1 'polypeptide(L)' 'MSREAIKLAIIGGGSSYTPELVEGVIKRLDYLPVKQILFVDIESGAEKLEIIKGLAQRMVD' A
#
# COMPACT_ATOMS: atom_id res chain seq x y z
N MET A 1 1.45 -24.01 8.36
CA MET A 1 0.22 -23.54 7.69
C MET A 1 0.59 -22.39 6.77
N SER A 2 0.41 -22.52 5.45
CA SER A 2 0.55 -21.37 4.55
C SER A 2 -0.52 -20.36 4.95
N ARG A 3 -0.12 -19.22 5.51
CA ARG A 3 -1.07 -18.14 5.80
C ARG A 3 -1.67 -17.69 4.46
N GLU A 4 -3.00 -17.62 4.40
CA GLU A 4 -3.70 -17.23 3.18
C GLU A 4 -3.26 -15.83 2.72
N ALA A 5 -3.19 -15.65 1.41
CA ALA A 5 -2.79 -14.40 0.81
C ALA A 5 -3.77 -13.27 1.16
N ILE A 6 -3.26 -12.17 1.73
CA ILE A 6 -4.08 -11.02 2.16
C ILE A 6 -4.14 -9.97 1.04
N LYS A 7 -5.33 -9.40 0.85
CA LYS A 7 -5.56 -8.15 0.13
C LYS A 7 -5.75 -7.03 1.14
N LEU A 8 -4.92 -5.99 1.08
CA LEU A 8 -4.93 -4.85 1.98
C LEU A 8 -5.47 -3.61 1.25
N ALA A 9 -6.56 -3.03 1.73
CA ALA A 9 -7.06 -1.75 1.25
C ALA A 9 -6.68 -0.62 2.21
N ILE A 10 -6.09 0.45 1.68
CA ILE A 10 -5.72 1.65 2.42
C ILE A 10 -6.61 2.80 1.93
N ILE A 11 -7.53 3.24 2.79
CA ILE A 11 -8.42 4.38 2.54
C ILE A 11 -7.73 5.65 3.01
N GLY A 12 -7.67 6.68 2.15
CA GLY A 12 -6.79 7.84 2.32
C GLY A 12 -5.38 7.57 1.79
N GLY A 13 -5.27 6.81 0.70
CA GLY A 13 -4.01 6.39 0.11
C GLY A 13 -3.10 7.54 -0.32
N GLY A 14 -3.64 8.72 -0.64
CA GLY A 14 -2.88 9.92 -0.98
C GLY A 14 -2.18 10.59 0.21
N SER A 15 -2.21 9.98 1.39
CA SER A 15 -1.49 10.44 2.58
C SER A 15 0.03 10.39 2.40
N SER A 16 0.72 11.39 2.97
CA SER A 16 2.19 11.41 3.07
C SER A 16 2.75 10.28 3.94
N TYR A 17 1.92 9.63 4.76
CA TYR A 17 2.31 8.50 5.62
C TYR A 17 2.17 7.13 4.93
N THR A 18 1.46 7.07 3.80
CA THR A 18 1.29 5.82 3.05
C THR A 18 2.62 5.12 2.70
N PRO A 19 3.69 5.83 2.30
CA PRO A 19 4.98 5.20 2.02
C PRO A 19 5.56 4.43 3.22
N GLU A 20 5.49 4.99 4.42
CA GLU A 20 5.96 4.32 5.64
C GLU A 20 5.15 3.05 5.94
N LEU A 21 3.83 3.11 5.73
CA LEU A 21 2.96 1.94 5.89
C LEU A 21 3.32 0.84 4.88
N VAL A 22 3.54 1.20 3.61
CA VAL A 22 3.95 0.25 2.56
C VAL A 22 5.30 -0.37 2.89
N GLU A 23 6.29 0.42 3.30
CA GLU A 23 7.59 -0.09 3.76
C GLU A 23 7.43 -1.06 4.94
N GLY A 24 6.57 -0.71 5.89
CA GLY A 24 6.26 -1.54 7.05
C GLY A 24 5.69 -2.90 6.69
N VAL A 25 4.82 -2.95 5.67
CA VAL A 25 4.23 -4.17 5.10
C VAL A 25 5.30 -5.00 4.40
N ILE A 26 6.09 -4.40 3.51
CA ILE A 26 7.16 -5.09 2.76
C ILE A 26 8.14 -5.76 3.72
N LYS A 27 8.60 -5.05 4.76
CA LYS A 27 9.54 -5.56 5.77
C LYS A 27 8.97 -6.71 6.62
N ARG A 28 7.66 -6.95 6.59
CA ARG A 28 6.97 -7.91 7.47
C ARG A 28 6.13 -8.92 6.70
N LEU A 29 6.42 -9.15 5.42
CA LEU A 29 5.67 -10.11 4.60
C LEU A 29 5.63 -11.53 5.20
N ASP A 30 6.67 -11.95 5.93
CA ASP A 30 6.72 -13.23 6.64
C ASP A 30 5.68 -13.32 7.78
N TYR A 31 5.33 -12.17 8.38
CA TYR A 31 4.34 -12.07 9.44
C TYR A 31 2.96 -11.68 8.90
N LEU A 32 2.88 -10.90 7.83
CA LEU A 32 1.63 -10.46 7.21
C LEU A 32 1.74 -10.68 5.69
N PRO A 33 1.24 -11.81 5.16
CA PRO A 33 1.45 -12.21 3.76
C PRO A 33 0.56 -11.43 2.79
N VAL A 34 0.77 -10.12 2.71
CA VAL A 34 0.07 -9.23 1.78
C VAL A 34 0.53 -9.52 0.36
N LYS A 35 -0.41 -9.83 -0.54
CA LYS A 35 -0.14 -10.06 -1.97
C LYS A 35 -0.68 -8.95 -2.86
N GLN A 36 -1.56 -8.11 -2.33
CA GLN A 36 -2.16 -7.00 -3.06
C GLN A 36 -2.40 -5.84 -2.10
N ILE A 37 -1.98 -4.64 -2.50
CA ILE A 37 -2.32 -3.40 -1.82
C ILE A 37 -3.20 -2.58 -2.77
N LEU A 38 -4.34 -2.11 -2.27
CA LEU A 38 -5.23 -1.20 -2.97
C LEU A 38 -5.17 0.16 -2.26
N PHE A 39 -4.86 1.21 -3.00
CA PHE A 39 -4.96 2.57 -2.51
C PHE A 39 -6.31 3.16 -2.94
N VAL A 40 -7.05 3.71 -1.98
CA VAL A 40 -8.35 4.32 -2.19
C VAL A 40 -8.29 5.74 -1.66
N ASP A 41 -8.83 6.69 -2.42
CA ASP A 41 -9.01 8.07 -2.01
C ASP A 41 -10.29 8.63 -2.63
N ILE A 42 -10.68 9.83 -2.20
CA ILE A 42 -11.78 10.58 -2.83
C ILE A 42 -11.27 11.33 -4.07
N GLU A 43 -12.19 11.79 -4.93
CA GLU A 43 -11.87 12.47 -6.19
C GLU A 43 -10.84 13.62 -6.02
N SER A 44 -11.01 14.45 -4.99
CA SER A 44 -10.11 15.57 -4.70
C SER A 44 -8.69 15.13 -4.28
N GLY A 45 -8.50 13.86 -3.91
CA GLY A 45 -7.22 13.26 -3.55
C GLY A 45 -6.54 12.50 -4.68
N ALA A 46 -7.15 12.41 -5.87
CA ALA A 46 -6.68 11.57 -6.96
C ALA A 46 -5.23 11.86 -7.41
N GLU A 47 -4.84 13.13 -7.49
CA GLU A 47 -3.46 13.51 -7.85
C GLU A 47 -2.45 13.02 -6.80
N LYS A 48 -2.76 13.23 -5.50
CA LYS A 48 -1.92 12.74 -4.40
C LYS A 48 -1.83 11.21 -4.43
N LEU A 49 -2.95 10.55 -4.67
CA LEU A 49 -3.04 9.10 -4.77
C LEU A 49 -2.12 8.55 -5.86
N GLU A 50 -2.13 9.14 -7.06
CA GLU A 50 -1.27 8.69 -8.17
C GLU A 50 0.23 8.93 -7.89
N ILE A 51 0.59 10.05 -7.25
CA ILE A 51 1.98 10.30 -6.81
C ILE A 51 2.44 9.20 -5.84
N ILE A 52 1.64 8.92 -4.82
CA ILE A 52 1.96 7.93 -3.79
C ILE A 52 2.01 6.52 -4.38
N LYS A 53 1.04 6.16 -5.23
CA LYS A 53 1.01 4.88 -5.95
C LYS A 53 2.26 4.69 -6.80
N GLY A 54 2.70 5.72 -7.52
CA GLY A 54 3.94 5.68 -8.29
C GLY A 54 5.17 5.45 -7.43
N LEU A 55 5.24 6.06 -6.24
CA LEU A 55 6.30 5.79 -5.27
C LEU A 55 6.21 4.36 -4.73
N ALA A 56 5.05 3.92 -4.29
CA ALA A 56 4.83 2.58 -3.74
C ALA A 56 5.19 1.47 -4.73
N GLN A 57 4.92 1.66 -6.03
CA GLN A 57 5.33 0.72 -7.08
C GLN A 57 6.87 0.57 -7.13
N ARG A 58 7.62 1.68 -7.10
CA ARG A 58 9.09 1.64 -7.07
C ARG A 58 9.68 1.04 -5.79
N MET A 59 8.89 0.94 -4.71
CA MET A 59 9.34 0.34 -3.46
C MET A 59 9.21 -1.19 -3.48
N VAL A 60 8.35 -1.74 -4.34
CA VAL A 60 8.13 -3.19 -4.49
C VAL A 60 8.85 -3.80 -5.68
N ASP A 61 9.23 -2.99 -6.67
CA ASP A 61 10.08 -3.38 -7.82
C ASP A 61 11.53 -3.66 -7.39
#